data_AF-A0A926NXH5-F1
#
_entry.id   AF-A0A926NXH5-F1
#
_cell.length_a   1.000
_cell.length_b   1.000
_cell.length_c   1.000
_cell.angle_alpha   90.00
_cell.angle_beta   90.00
_cell.angle_gamma   90.00
#
_symmetry.space_group_name_H-M   'P 1'
#
loop_
_entity.id
_entity.type
_entity.pdbx_description
1 polymer ?
#
loop_
_entity_poly.entity_id
_entity_poly.type
_entity_poly.pdbx_seq_one_letter_code
_entity_poly.pdbx_strand_id
1 'polypeptide(L)'
;MRIKDYSEAISSVATTLLLVLLVAFLTGVFFFPEKLSATVFDRLERAGLKVKELAIAGWKLEVIERDKVIQSNVDDLAIAKAEIERLQKLIPPDMQASNRESADNVANQINTAIRQSEQTVTVTPSQGAAITQWAVVFGADKDKTSALHEIARVKPDYPGAFLAERDGWLRSIVLFPDRANADSAADGISQAVGRTAYVRNFGDWCPGAPANPAPGSIVECGPR
;
A
#
# COMPACT_ATOMS: atom_id res chain seq x y z
N MET A 1 -6.19 -9.75 -62.00
CA MET A 1 -6.36 -10.79 -60.96
C MET A 1 -5.00 -11.11 -60.32
N ARG A 2 -4.35 -10.14 -59.66
CA ARG A 2 -3.06 -10.37 -58.95
C ARG A 2 -2.87 -9.50 -57.71
N ILE A 3 -3.39 -8.28 -57.65
CA ILE A 3 -3.13 -7.37 -56.52
C ILE A 3 -3.85 -7.80 -55.22
N LYS A 4 -5.07 -8.36 -55.31
CA LYS A 4 -5.82 -8.82 -54.13
C LYS A 4 -5.18 -10.04 -53.46
N ASP A 5 -4.63 -10.96 -54.24
CA ASP A 5 -4.01 -12.19 -53.72
C ASP A 5 -2.73 -11.89 -52.92
N TYR A 6 -1.97 -10.85 -53.30
CA TYR A 6 -0.81 -10.41 -52.54
C TYR A 6 -1.18 -9.74 -51.20
N SER A 7 -2.27 -8.97 -51.14
CA SER A 7 -2.68 -8.32 -49.89
C SER A 7 -3.13 -9.32 -48.82
N GLU A 8 -3.82 -10.39 -49.22
CA GLU A 8 -4.26 -11.44 -48.29
C GLU A 8 -3.08 -12.25 -47.77
N ALA A 9 -2.11 -12.58 -48.64
CA ALA A 9 -0.89 -13.28 -48.25
C ALA A 9 -0.02 -12.44 -47.29
N ILE A 10 0.14 -11.15 -47.56
CA ILE A 10 0.91 -10.24 -46.69
C ILE A 10 0.23 -10.08 -45.32
N SER A 11 -1.10 -9.94 -45.30
CA SER A 11 -1.85 -9.84 -44.05
C SER A 11 -1.69 -11.11 -43.21
N SER A 12 -1.78 -12.29 -43.82
CA SER A 12 -1.63 -13.56 -43.12
C SER A 12 -0.24 -13.70 -42.49
N VAL A 13 0.82 -13.40 -43.25
CA VAL A 13 2.20 -13.45 -42.74
C VAL A 13 2.42 -12.45 -41.61
N ALA A 14 1.90 -11.22 -41.73
CA ALA A 14 2.01 -10.21 -40.70
C ALA A 14 1.30 -10.63 -39.39
N THR A 15 0.10 -11.20 -39.49
CA THR A 15 -0.64 -11.70 -38.33
C THR A 15 0.08 -12.88 -37.67
N THR A 16 0.61 -13.83 -38.44
CA THR A 16 1.38 -14.95 -37.88
C THR A 16 2.65 -14.47 -37.19
N LEU A 17 3.37 -13.52 -37.78
CA LEU A 17 4.57 -12.93 -37.17
C LEU A 17 4.23 -12.23 -35.85
N LEU A 18 3.14 -11.45 -35.82
CA LEU A 18 2.66 -10.77 -34.62
C LEU A 18 2.33 -11.77 -33.51
N LEU A 19 1.62 -12.86 -33.85
CA LEU A 19 1.28 -13.90 -32.88
C LEU A 19 2.52 -14.62 -32.33
N VAL A 20 3.50 -14.93 -33.17
CA VAL A 20 4.76 -15.55 -32.72
C VAL A 20 5.51 -14.62 -31.78
N LEU A 21 5.59 -13.33 -32.10
CA LEU A 21 6.23 -12.33 -31.23
C LEU A 21 5.48 -12.19 -29.90
N LEU A 22 4.15 -12.20 -29.93
CA LEU A 22 3.33 -12.11 -28.73
C LEU A 22 3.47 -13.34 -27.83
N VAL A 23 3.50 -14.54 -28.41
CA VAL A 23 3.77 -15.79 -27.66
C VAL A 23 5.17 -15.78 -27.08
N ALA A 24 6.20 -15.43 -27.87
CA ALA A 24 7.57 -15.32 -27.38
C ALA A 24 7.68 -14.30 -26.24
N PHE A 25 7.01 -13.15 -26.36
CA PHE A 25 6.94 -12.14 -25.31
C PHE A 25 6.28 -12.68 -24.04
N LEU A 26 5.10 -13.30 -24.15
CA LEU A 26 4.39 -13.87 -23.01
C LEU A 26 5.19 -14.99 -22.32
N THR A 27 5.85 -15.86 -23.09
CA THR A 27 6.75 -16.87 -22.52
C THR A 27 7.95 -16.24 -21.81
N GLY A 28 8.53 -15.19 -22.39
CA GLY A 28 9.61 -14.42 -21.75
C GLY A 28 9.16 -13.83 -20.42
N VAL A 29 7.98 -13.21 -20.36
CA VAL A 29 7.40 -12.64 -19.14
C VAL A 29 7.20 -13.72 -18.07
N PHE A 30 6.76 -14.91 -18.48
CA PHE A 30 6.52 -16.02 -17.55
C PHE A 30 7.81 -16.62 -16.98
N PHE A 31 8.84 -16.80 -17.81
CA PHE A 31 10.09 -17.46 -17.40
C PHE A 31 11.14 -16.50 -16.82
N PHE A 32 11.10 -15.21 -17.17
CA PHE A 32 12.12 -14.22 -16.77
C PHE A 32 11.50 -12.88 -16.30
N PRO A 33 10.59 -12.90 -15.31
CA PRO A 33 9.86 -11.70 -14.88
C PRO A 33 10.78 -10.58 -14.37
N GLU A 34 11.88 -10.93 -13.69
CA GLU A 34 12.79 -9.95 -13.07
C GLU A 34 13.63 -9.14 -14.08
N LYS A 35 13.92 -9.69 -15.26
CA LYS A 35 14.77 -9.02 -16.27
C LYS A 35 13.99 -8.19 -17.28
N LEU A 36 12.72 -8.53 -17.49
CA LEU A 36 11.86 -7.91 -18.49
C LEU A 36 11.26 -6.58 -18.01
N SER A 37 10.94 -6.44 -16.72
CA SER A 37 10.32 -5.22 -16.21
C SER A 37 11.19 -3.99 -16.46
N ALA A 38 12.42 -3.94 -15.94
CA ALA A 38 13.26 -2.76 -16.02
C ALA A 38 13.57 -2.32 -17.47
N THR A 39 13.88 -3.27 -18.36
CA THR A 39 14.29 -2.95 -19.74
C THR A 39 13.11 -2.56 -20.64
N VAL A 40 11.93 -3.17 -20.42
CA VAL A 40 10.73 -2.88 -21.24
C VAL A 40 10.12 -1.54 -20.80
N PHE A 41 10.07 -1.25 -19.50
CA PHE A 41 9.58 0.04 -19.01
C PHE A 41 10.45 1.20 -19.52
N ASP A 42 11.77 1.09 -19.43
CA ASP A 42 12.70 2.10 -19.94
C ASP A 42 12.52 2.32 -21.46
N ARG A 43 12.32 1.26 -22.26
CA ARG A 43 12.06 1.40 -23.70
C ARG A 43 10.69 2.00 -24.02
N LEU A 44 9.65 1.69 -23.25
CA LEU A 44 8.31 2.27 -23.42
C LEU A 44 8.28 3.75 -23.03
N GLU A 45 9.00 4.11 -21.96
CA GLU A 45 9.15 5.49 -21.53
C GLU A 45 9.91 6.32 -22.57
N ARG A 46 11.00 5.78 -23.14
CA ARG A 46 11.70 6.42 -24.27
C ARG A 46 10.85 6.54 -25.53
N ALA A 47 9.86 5.67 -25.73
CA ALA A 47 8.89 5.77 -26.81
C ALA A 47 7.76 6.79 -26.53
N GLY A 48 7.81 7.51 -25.40
CA GLY A 48 6.82 8.52 -25.03
C GLY A 48 5.52 7.94 -24.45
N LEU A 49 5.45 6.63 -24.25
CA LEU A 49 4.31 5.96 -23.63
C LEU A 49 4.48 6.00 -22.11
N LYS A 50 3.83 6.97 -21.47
CA LYS A 50 3.73 7.06 -20.00
C LYS A 50 2.80 5.98 -19.47
N VAL A 51 3.28 4.76 -19.37
CA VAL A 51 2.55 3.66 -18.75
C VAL A 51 2.70 3.79 -17.24
N LYS A 52 1.74 4.44 -16.58
CA LYS A 52 1.77 4.57 -15.12
C LYS A 52 1.32 3.31 -14.38
N GLU A 53 0.54 2.44 -15.01
CA GLU A 53 0.05 1.20 -14.40
C GLU A 53 -0.33 0.23 -15.54
N LEU A 54 0.52 -0.76 -15.81
CA LEU A 54 0.11 -1.95 -16.56
C LEU A 54 -0.04 -3.09 -15.55
N ALA A 55 -1.28 -3.24 -15.05
CA ALA A 55 -1.68 -4.36 -14.22
C ALA A 55 -1.68 -5.64 -15.08
N ILE A 56 -0.55 -6.33 -15.13
CA ILE A 56 -0.43 -7.63 -15.77
C ILE A 56 -0.23 -8.69 -14.68
N ALA A 57 -1.25 -9.55 -14.54
CA ALA A 57 -1.20 -10.85 -13.87
C ALA A 57 -0.63 -10.87 -12.43
N GLY A 58 -1.44 -10.49 -11.44
CA GLY A 58 -1.28 -10.92 -10.05
C GLY A 58 -1.16 -9.81 -9.00
N TRP A 59 -0.99 -8.56 -9.41
CA TRP A 59 -0.93 -7.42 -8.50
C TRP A 59 -2.36 -6.94 -8.20
N LYS A 60 -3.05 -7.68 -7.34
CA LYS A 60 -4.39 -7.36 -6.85
C LYS A 60 -4.47 -7.58 -5.33
N LEU A 61 -3.40 -7.25 -4.62
CA LEU A 61 -3.26 -7.54 -3.19
C LEU A 61 -2.88 -6.29 -2.38
N GLU A 62 -3.56 -5.17 -2.63
CA GLU A 62 -3.53 -4.03 -1.68
C GLU A 62 -4.82 -3.21 -1.70
N VAL A 63 -5.57 -3.24 -2.81
CA VAL A 63 -6.90 -2.63 -2.88
C VAL A 63 -7.95 -3.40 -2.05
N ILE A 64 -7.74 -4.70 -1.78
CA ILE A 64 -8.72 -5.54 -1.05
C ILE A 64 -8.83 -5.17 0.44
N GLU A 65 -7.76 -4.74 1.11
CA GLU A 65 -7.84 -4.34 2.52
C GLU A 65 -8.46 -2.94 2.68
N ARG A 66 -8.16 -2.01 1.77
CA ARG A 66 -8.88 -0.72 1.73
C ARG A 66 -10.36 -0.90 1.42
N ASP A 67 -10.71 -1.76 0.46
CA ASP A 67 -12.10 -2.03 0.12
C ASP A 67 -12.84 -2.66 1.30
N LYS A 68 -12.21 -3.55 2.08
CA LYS A 68 -12.83 -4.10 3.30
C LYS A 68 -13.08 -3.06 4.38
N VAL A 69 -12.15 -2.14 4.61
CA VAL A 69 -12.34 -1.06 5.58
C VAL A 69 -13.42 -0.08 5.11
N ILE A 70 -13.44 0.24 3.82
CA ILE A 70 -14.51 1.07 3.22
C ILE A 70 -15.85 0.36 3.32
N GLN A 71 -15.91 -0.94 3.01
CA GLN A 71 -17.14 -1.74 3.08
C GLN A 71 -17.66 -1.84 4.52
N SER A 72 -16.78 -2.09 5.49
CA SER A 72 -17.14 -2.11 6.93
C SER A 72 -17.72 -0.78 7.37
N ASN A 73 -17.10 0.34 6.98
CA ASN A 73 -17.60 1.67 7.32
C ASN A 73 -18.94 1.99 6.64
N VAL A 74 -19.17 1.48 5.41
CA VAL A 74 -20.45 1.61 4.70
C VAL A 74 -21.54 0.78 5.38
N ASP A 75 -21.22 -0.44 5.81
CA ASP A 75 -22.16 -1.31 6.52
C ASP A 75 -22.53 -0.73 7.90
N ASP A 76 -21.56 -0.20 8.64
CA ASP A 76 -21.80 0.49 9.92
C ASP A 76 -22.66 1.74 9.74
N LEU A 77 -22.44 2.50 8.65
CA LEU A 77 -23.27 3.66 8.31
C LEU A 77 -24.71 3.24 7.96
N ALA A 78 -24.88 2.11 7.26
CA ALA A 78 -26.20 1.58 6.92
C ALA A 78 -26.97 1.12 8.17
N ILE A 79 -26.30 0.45 9.11
CA ILE A 79 -26.87 0.04 10.40
C ILE A 79 -27.27 1.28 11.21
N ALA A 80 -26.39 2.28 11.34
CA ALA A 80 -26.68 3.51 12.04
C ALA A 80 -27.89 4.25 11.44
N LYS A 81 -27.99 4.29 10.10
CA LYS A 81 -29.12 4.91 9.41
C LYS A 81 -30.44 4.18 9.66
N ALA A 82 -30.42 2.85 9.64
CA ALA A 82 -31.61 2.05 9.93
C ALA A 82 -32.09 2.23 11.38
N GLU A 83 -31.17 2.34 12.34
CA GLU A 83 -31.53 2.58 13.75
C GLU A 83 -32.10 3.98 13.96
N ILE A 84 -31.56 5.01 13.29
CA ILE A 84 -32.15 6.36 13.30
C ILE A 84 -33.58 6.34 12.78
N GLU A 85 -33.84 5.64 11.67
CA GLU A 85 -35.20 5.54 11.10
C GLU A 85 -36.16 4.78 12.03
N ARG A 86 -35.67 3.74 12.72
CA ARG A 86 -36.42 3.01 13.75
C ARG A 86 -36.78 3.93 14.92
N LEU A 87 -35.82 4.69 15.44
CA LEU A 87 -36.05 5.63 16.54
C LEU A 87 -37.04 6.74 16.14
N GLN A 88 -36.98 7.23 14.90
CA GLN A 88 -37.94 8.21 14.38
C GLN A 88 -39.39 7.70 14.40
N LYS A 89 -39.63 6.41 14.16
CA LYS A 89 -40.98 5.80 14.19
C LYS A 89 -41.55 5.70 15.61
N LEU A 90 -40.71 5.72 16.64
CA LEU A 90 -41.13 5.67 18.05
C LEU A 90 -41.50 7.04 18.61
N ILE A 91 -41.21 8.14 17.89
CA ILE A 91 -41.53 9.50 18.34
C ILE A 91 -43.00 9.82 18.01
N PRO A 92 -43.84 10.10 19.02
CA PRO A 92 -45.23 10.49 18.84
C PRO A 92 -45.40 11.67 17.87
N PRO A 93 -46.40 11.66 16.97
CA PRO A 93 -46.55 12.66 15.90
C PRO A 93 -46.76 14.09 16.40
N ASP A 94 -47.26 14.28 17.63
CA ASP A 94 -47.39 15.57 18.31
C ASP A 94 -46.05 16.15 18.80
N MET A 95 -45.06 15.29 19.10
CA MET A 95 -43.68 15.73 19.38
C MET A 95 -42.84 15.97 18.11
N GLN A 96 -43.30 15.52 16.93
CA GLN A 96 -42.55 15.69 15.69
C GLN A 96 -42.49 17.14 15.20
N ALA A 97 -43.46 17.98 15.53
CA ALA A 97 -43.45 19.39 15.11
C ALA A 97 -42.36 20.21 15.82
N SER A 98 -42.18 20.02 17.13
CA SER A 98 -41.12 20.67 17.92
C SER A 98 -39.73 20.07 17.60
N ASN A 99 -39.67 18.76 17.35
CA ASN A 99 -38.40 18.09 17.07
C ASN A 99 -37.92 18.22 15.63
N ARG A 100 -38.78 18.59 14.67
CA ARG A 100 -38.37 18.82 13.26
C ARG A 100 -37.39 19.96 13.13
N GLU A 101 -37.63 21.08 13.81
CA GLU A 101 -36.70 22.22 13.79
C GLU A 101 -35.34 21.85 14.40
N SER A 102 -35.35 21.07 15.48
CA SER A 102 -34.11 20.54 16.08
C SER A 102 -33.40 19.54 15.17
N ALA A 103 -34.14 18.67 14.48
CA ALA A 103 -33.57 17.68 13.56
C ALA A 103 -32.96 18.35 12.31
N ASP A 104 -33.60 19.37 11.74
CA ASP A 104 -33.09 20.12 10.60
C ASP A 104 -31.82 20.90 10.98
N ASN A 105 -31.78 21.47 12.19
CA ASN A 105 -30.58 22.12 12.71
C ASN A 105 -29.41 21.14 12.88
N VAL A 106 -29.67 19.94 13.41
CA VAL A 106 -28.64 18.88 13.53
C VAL A 106 -28.18 18.39 12.16
N ALA A 107 -29.10 18.18 11.21
CA ALA A 107 -28.75 17.77 9.85
C ALA A 107 -27.88 18.83 9.14
N ASN A 108 -28.20 20.12 9.33
CA ASN A 108 -27.40 21.22 8.80
C ASN A 108 -26.01 21.32 9.46
N GLN A 109 -25.92 21.09 10.78
CA GLN A 109 -24.64 21.03 11.49
C GLN A 109 -23.77 19.87 10.99
N ILE A 110 -24.35 18.67 10.80
CA ILE A 110 -23.64 17.50 10.27
C ILE A 110 -23.14 17.78 8.85
N ASN A 111 -23.99 18.31 7.96
CA ASN A 111 -23.59 18.65 6.60
C ASN A 111 -22.49 19.72 6.56
N THR A 112 -22.52 20.67 7.49
CA THR A 112 -21.48 21.70 7.63
C THR A 112 -20.16 21.08 8.11
N ALA A 113 -20.20 20.19 9.10
CA ALA A 113 -19.03 19.48 9.60
C ALA A 113 -18.41 18.57 8.52
N ILE A 114 -19.22 17.89 7.71
CA ILE A 114 -18.75 17.09 6.56
C ILE A 114 -18.05 17.97 5.53
N ARG A 115 -18.64 19.12 5.15
CA ARG A 115 -17.99 20.03 4.20
C ARG A 115 -16.70 20.64 4.74
N GLN A 116 -16.64 20.91 6.04
CA GLN A 116 -15.43 21.39 6.70
C GLN A 116 -14.35 20.32 6.77
N SER A 117 -14.71 19.05 7.01
CA SER A 117 -13.75 17.95 6.98
C SER A 117 -13.23 17.70 5.56
N GLU A 118 -14.08 17.77 4.54
CA GLU A 118 -13.70 17.69 3.12
C GLU A 118 -12.72 18.81 2.70
N GLN A 119 -12.92 20.04 3.17
CA GLN A 119 -12.01 21.16 2.88
C GLN A 119 -10.67 21.10 3.63
N THR A 120 -10.56 20.32 4.70
CA THR A 120 -9.34 20.22 5.51
C THR A 120 -8.38 19.14 5.01
N VAL A 121 -8.80 18.30 4.06
CA VAL A 121 -7.92 17.31 3.41
C VAL A 121 -7.27 17.88 2.15
N THR A 122 -6.75 19.10 2.23
CA THR A 122 -5.64 19.49 1.34
C THR A 122 -4.41 18.76 1.85
N VAL A 123 -4.18 17.56 1.31
CA VAL A 123 -2.94 16.81 1.49
C VAL A 123 -1.83 17.65 0.85
N THR A 124 -1.32 18.62 1.60
CA THR A 124 -0.08 19.29 1.24
C THR A 124 0.95 18.18 1.29
N PRO A 125 1.59 17.79 0.17
CA PRO A 125 2.68 16.83 0.23
C PRO A 125 3.69 17.43 1.19
N SER A 126 3.79 16.84 2.39
CA SER A 126 4.81 17.20 3.36
C SER A 126 6.13 17.05 2.60
N GLN A 127 6.75 18.16 2.24
CA GLN A 127 8.12 18.13 1.75
C GLN A 127 8.92 17.51 2.89
N GLY A 128 9.30 16.24 2.66
CA GLY A 128 9.64 15.29 3.71
C GLY A 128 10.65 15.88 4.68
N ALA A 129 10.22 16.05 5.93
CA ALA A 129 11.17 16.20 7.01
C ALA A 129 12.12 15.00 6.93
N ALA A 130 13.42 15.28 6.87
CA ALA A 130 14.42 14.23 6.80
C ALA A 130 14.19 13.24 7.94
N ILE A 131 14.09 11.96 7.63
CA ILE A 131 13.90 10.92 8.63
C ILE A 131 15.19 10.81 9.43
N THR A 132 15.22 11.38 10.63
CA THR A 132 16.41 11.38 11.50
C THR A 132 16.48 10.14 12.40
N GLN A 133 15.52 9.22 12.28
CA GLN A 133 15.47 8.00 13.10
C GLN A 133 16.55 7.00 12.70
N TRP A 134 16.90 6.15 13.66
CA TRP A 134 17.85 5.06 13.49
C TRP A 134 17.12 3.73 13.56
N ALA A 135 17.41 2.84 12.62
CA ALA A 135 16.83 1.51 12.54
C ALA A 135 17.81 0.48 13.10
N VAL A 136 17.30 -0.41 13.96
CA VAL A 136 17.92 -1.71 14.22
C VAL A 136 17.26 -2.71 13.29
N VAL A 137 18.01 -3.25 12.33
CA VAL A 137 17.56 -4.31 11.43
C VAL A 137 18.03 -5.63 11.99
N PHE A 138 17.09 -6.54 12.25
CA PHE A 138 17.36 -7.81 12.93
C PHE A 138 16.81 -9.03 12.20
N GLY A 139 16.24 -8.84 11.01
CA GLY A 139 15.53 -9.85 10.24
C GLY A 139 15.76 -9.74 8.74
N ALA A 140 15.61 -10.87 8.03
CA ALA A 140 15.87 -10.94 6.59
C ALA A 140 15.23 -12.21 6.00
N ASP A 141 13.92 -12.20 5.85
CA ASP A 141 13.16 -13.39 5.47
C ASP A 141 12.45 -13.18 4.11
N LYS A 142 12.31 -14.26 3.35
CA LYS A 142 11.54 -14.25 2.08
C LYS A 142 10.05 -14.40 2.30
N ASP A 143 9.66 -14.90 3.47
CA ASP A 143 8.28 -15.23 3.82
C ASP A 143 7.81 -14.38 4.99
N LYS A 144 6.55 -13.92 4.89
CA LYS A 144 5.92 -13.05 5.89
C LYS A 144 5.75 -13.74 7.23
N THR A 145 5.39 -15.02 7.25
CA THR A 145 5.19 -15.76 8.51
C THR A 145 6.50 -15.87 9.30
N SER A 146 7.60 -16.17 8.60
CA SER A 146 8.94 -16.24 9.19
C SER A 146 9.37 -14.89 9.77
N ALA A 147 9.19 -13.81 9.02
CA ALA A 147 9.52 -12.45 9.46
C ALA A 147 8.68 -12.00 10.68
N LEU A 148 7.37 -12.30 10.67
CA LEU A 148 6.47 -11.99 11.79
C LEU A 148 6.83 -12.79 13.05
N HIS A 149 7.32 -14.03 12.91
CA HIS A 149 7.80 -14.81 14.05
C HIS A 149 9.00 -14.14 14.74
N GLU A 150 9.85 -13.43 14.00
CA GLU A 150 10.94 -12.67 14.60
C GLU A 150 10.46 -11.45 15.36
N ILE A 151 9.54 -10.70 14.75
CA ILE A 151 8.90 -9.55 15.40
C ILE A 151 8.26 -9.99 16.71
N ALA A 152 7.57 -11.14 16.72
CA ALA A 152 6.93 -11.67 17.93
C ALA A 152 7.92 -11.89 19.09
N ARG A 153 9.18 -12.24 18.81
CA ARG A 153 10.22 -12.44 19.84
C ARG A 153 10.68 -11.14 20.49
N VAL A 154 10.68 -10.03 19.75
CA VAL A 154 11.15 -8.72 20.25
C VAL A 154 10.00 -7.81 20.71
N LYS A 155 8.77 -8.08 20.25
CA LYS A 155 7.59 -7.24 20.50
C LYS A 155 7.28 -6.96 21.98
N PRO A 156 7.54 -7.86 22.95
CA PRO A 156 7.34 -7.56 24.37
C PRO A 156 8.13 -6.33 24.85
N ASP A 157 9.37 -6.18 24.38
CA ASP A 157 10.26 -5.07 24.76
C ASP A 157 10.24 -3.93 23.72
N TYR A 158 9.88 -4.25 22.48
CA TYR A 158 9.89 -3.34 21.33
C TYR A 158 8.55 -3.38 20.58
N PRO A 159 7.47 -2.79 21.15
CA PRO A 159 6.13 -2.85 20.57
C PRO A 159 6.03 -2.18 19.18
N GLY A 160 6.98 -1.28 18.87
CA GLY A 160 7.09 -0.60 17.57
C GLY A 160 7.84 -1.39 16.50
N ALA A 161 8.09 -2.68 16.68
CA ALA A 161 8.71 -3.52 15.64
C ALA A 161 7.76 -3.73 14.43
N PHE A 162 8.29 -3.57 13.22
CA PHE A 162 7.53 -3.70 11.96
C PHE A 162 8.38 -4.33 10.84
N LEU A 163 7.74 -4.57 9.69
CA LEU A 163 8.40 -5.12 8.49
C LEU A 163 8.66 -4.02 7.47
N ALA A 164 9.84 -4.05 6.86
CA ALA A 164 10.14 -3.27 5.68
C ALA A 164 10.62 -4.18 4.53
N GLU A 165 10.11 -3.97 3.32
CA GLU A 165 10.57 -4.69 2.15
C GLU A 165 11.72 -3.94 1.47
N ARG A 166 12.86 -4.62 1.30
CA ARG A 166 14.02 -4.08 0.59
C ARG A 166 14.68 -5.18 -0.23
N ASP A 167 14.93 -4.89 -1.51
CA ASP A 167 15.54 -5.85 -2.46
C ASP A 167 14.77 -7.18 -2.56
N GLY A 168 13.43 -7.16 -2.40
CA GLY A 168 12.59 -8.37 -2.38
C GLY A 168 12.80 -9.27 -1.16
N TRP A 169 13.26 -8.71 -0.04
CA TRP A 169 13.37 -9.38 1.26
C TRP A 169 12.62 -8.58 2.32
N LEU A 170 11.92 -9.28 3.22
CA LEU A 170 11.28 -8.68 4.38
C LEU A 170 12.31 -8.53 5.51
N ARG A 171 12.46 -7.29 5.97
CA ARG A 171 13.38 -6.89 7.02
C ARG A 171 12.59 -6.55 8.26
N SER A 172 12.87 -7.24 9.35
CA SER A 172 12.32 -6.95 10.66
C SER A 172 13.09 -5.78 11.29
N ILE A 173 12.40 -4.71 11.67
CA ILE A 173 13.01 -3.43 12.07
C ILE A 173 12.37 -2.87 13.34
N VAL A 174 13.18 -2.25 14.19
CA VAL A 174 12.75 -1.32 15.25
C VAL A 174 13.38 0.05 15.01
N LEU A 175 12.60 1.12 15.16
CA LEU A 175 13.09 2.50 15.05
C LEU A 175 13.38 3.10 16.43
N PHE A 176 14.45 3.89 16.48
CA PHE A 176 14.93 4.63 17.63
C PHE A 176 15.12 6.09 17.27
N PRO A 177 14.97 7.01 18.24
CA PRO A 177 15.12 8.44 17.99
C PRO A 177 16.55 8.83 17.60
N ASP A 178 17.55 8.09 18.09
CA ASP A 178 18.96 8.36 17.87
C ASP A 178 19.79 7.06 17.81
N ARG A 179 21.03 7.22 17.35
CA ARG A 179 21.97 6.10 17.18
C ARG A 179 22.34 5.42 18.50
N ALA A 180 22.53 6.18 19.57
CA ALA A 180 23.01 5.64 20.84
C ALA A 180 21.96 4.68 21.44
N ASN A 181 20.68 5.04 21.34
CA ASN A 181 19.56 4.18 21.73
C ASN A 181 19.46 2.92 20.86
N ALA A 182 19.68 3.06 19.54
CA ALA A 182 19.70 1.90 18.64
C ALA A 182 20.87 0.94 18.94
N ASP A 183 22.07 1.48 19.15
CA ASP A 183 23.27 0.70 19.47
C ASP A 183 23.09 -0.04 20.81
N SER A 184 22.54 0.62 21.84
CA SER A 184 22.24 0.01 23.15
C SER A 184 21.22 -1.14 23.06
N ALA A 185 20.24 -1.03 22.16
CA ALA A 185 19.22 -2.06 21.97
C ALA A 185 19.68 -3.24 21.08
N ALA A 186 20.69 -3.03 20.23
CA ALA A 186 21.07 -3.99 19.20
C ALA A 186 21.51 -5.35 19.77
N ASP A 187 22.24 -5.37 20.89
CA ASP A 187 22.68 -6.61 21.54
C ASP A 187 21.51 -7.39 22.14
N GLY A 188 20.60 -6.71 22.84
CA GLY A 188 19.39 -7.32 23.40
C GLY A 188 18.47 -7.89 22.32
N ILE A 189 18.27 -7.14 21.24
CA ILE A 189 17.52 -7.60 20.07
C ILE A 189 18.20 -8.82 19.44
N SER A 190 19.52 -8.78 19.26
CA SER A 190 20.28 -9.89 18.66
C SER A 190 20.14 -11.19 19.47
N GLN A 191 20.22 -11.08 20.80
CA GLN A 191 20.03 -12.21 21.71
C GLN A 191 18.60 -12.76 21.62
N ALA A 192 17.59 -11.88 21.61
CA ALA A 192 16.18 -12.27 21.53
C ALA A 192 15.84 -13.03 20.23
N VAL A 193 16.45 -12.66 19.10
CA VAL A 193 16.19 -13.30 17.80
C VAL A 193 17.18 -14.41 17.43
N GLY A 194 18.26 -14.57 18.19
CA GLY A 194 19.29 -15.57 17.94
C GLY A 194 20.12 -15.32 16.67
N ARG A 195 20.24 -14.06 16.24
CA ARG A 195 21.00 -13.64 15.05
C ARG A 195 21.50 -12.22 15.22
N THR A 196 22.51 -11.82 14.43
CA THR A 196 23.09 -10.47 14.51
C THR A 196 22.10 -9.41 14.01
N ALA A 197 21.79 -8.45 14.86
CA ALA A 197 21.14 -7.19 14.48
C ALA A 197 22.19 -6.13 14.15
N TYR A 198 21.84 -5.17 13.29
CA TYR A 198 22.74 -4.06 12.95
C TYR A 198 22.01 -2.73 12.86
N VAL A 199 22.73 -1.65 13.18
CA VAL A 199 22.21 -0.28 13.24
C VAL A 199 22.46 0.48 11.94
N ARG A 200 21.46 1.22 11.45
CA ARG A 200 21.56 2.11 10.28
C ARG A 200 20.73 3.38 10.48
N ASN A 201 21.11 4.47 9.82
CA ASN A 201 20.21 5.60 9.66
C ASN A 201 19.03 5.15 8.80
N PHE A 202 17.79 5.35 9.25
CA PHE A 202 16.62 4.83 8.56
C PHE A 202 16.28 5.59 7.29
N GLY A 203 16.50 6.91 7.25
CA GLY A 203 16.30 7.71 6.04
C GLY A 203 17.23 7.30 4.90
N ASP A 204 18.50 7.02 5.21
CA ASP A 204 19.48 6.53 4.23
C ASP A 204 19.19 5.06 3.84
N TRP A 205 18.72 4.27 4.79
CA TRP A 205 18.44 2.85 4.61
C TRP A 205 17.05 2.56 4.01
N CYS A 206 16.12 3.51 4.01
CA CYS A 206 14.77 3.37 3.44
C CYS A 206 14.29 4.74 2.93
N PRO A 207 14.86 5.25 1.81
CA PRO A 207 14.55 6.58 1.31
C PRO A 207 13.07 6.72 0.96
N GLY A 208 12.43 7.81 1.43
CA GLY A 208 11.01 8.08 1.16
C GLY A 208 10.01 7.38 2.08
N ALA A 209 10.48 6.58 3.05
CA ALA A 209 9.61 5.97 4.04
C ALA A 209 8.85 7.01 4.89
N PRO A 210 7.68 6.66 5.44
CA PRO A 210 7.05 7.49 6.46
C PRO A 210 7.88 7.45 7.76
N ALA A 211 7.98 8.60 8.45
CA ALA A 211 8.65 8.69 9.75
C ALA A 211 7.97 7.86 10.86
N ASN A 212 6.68 7.55 10.70
CA ASN A 212 5.90 6.75 11.65
C ASN A 212 5.12 5.68 10.87
N PRO A 213 5.75 4.56 10.52
CA PRO A 213 5.05 3.48 9.85
C PRO A 213 3.94 2.92 10.73
N ALA A 214 2.79 2.65 10.12
CA ALA A 214 1.64 2.14 10.85
C ALA A 214 1.93 0.73 11.39
N PRO A 215 1.52 0.40 12.63
CA PRO A 215 1.67 -0.95 13.17
C PRO A 215 1.08 -2.00 12.23
N GLY A 216 1.86 -3.03 11.88
CA GLY A 216 1.42 -4.12 11.00
C GLY A 216 1.50 -3.83 9.49
N SER A 217 1.80 -2.58 9.08
CA SER A 217 2.10 -2.28 7.68
C SER A 217 3.49 -2.79 7.27
N ILE A 218 3.65 -3.09 5.97
CA ILE A 218 4.96 -3.37 5.36
C ILE A 218 5.42 -2.08 4.69
N VAL A 219 6.60 -1.59 5.03
CA VAL A 219 7.18 -0.37 4.45
C VAL A 219 8.04 -0.73 3.23
N GLU A 220 7.72 -0.21 2.06
CA GLU A 220 8.54 -0.41 0.86
C GLU A 220 9.75 0.52 0.83
N CYS A 221 10.96 -0.03 0.81
CA CYS A 221 12.22 0.73 0.85
C CYS A 221 12.95 0.82 -0.50
N GLY A 222 12.38 0.22 -1.55
CA GLY A 222 12.99 0.12 -2.88
C GLY A 222 14.27 -0.74 -2.92
N PRO A 223 14.95 -0.79 -4.08
CA PRO A 223 16.25 -1.44 -4.21
C PRO A 223 17.39 -0.60 -3.60
N ARG A 224 18.53 -1.25 -3.32
CA ARG A 224 19.81 -0.56 -3.01
C ARG A 224 20.38 0.24 -4.18
#